data_AF-A0A942CCX2-F1
#
_entry.id   AF-A0A942CCX2-F1
#
_cell.length_a   1.000
_cell.length_b   1.000
_cell.length_c   1.000
_cell.angle_alpha   90.00
_cell.angle_beta   90.00
_cell.angle_gamma   90.00
#
_symmetry.space_group_name_H-M   'P 1'
#
loop_
_entity.id
_entity.type
_entity.pdbx_description
1 polymer ?
#
loop_
_entity_poly.entity_id
_entity_poly.type
_entity_poly.pdbx_seq_one_letter_code
_entity_poly.pdbx_strand_id
1 'polypeptide(L)'
;MKLKLAALLLLGFVLSAPHSMFADQLTLVSATGSNVGGVITYPYNFKINGTTNASLMCLDYTREVTVGESWQVSVSAIPLDFSSTSINYRAAALIYSQLGNYSTSDLQFAAWGLFDHTSVVNNPGYNSTVQYMDSVALQYAQDQSIINSGFYSQFSLYIPTSDTTGWTSGTPQRFIGAAPAVAPTPEPSSLMLLGTGLLGTAGILRRKYAAKNA
;
A
#
# COMPACT_ATOMS: atom_id res chain seq x y z
N MET A 1 31.91 36.47 12.28
CA MET A 1 31.54 35.76 11.03
C MET A 1 31.50 34.24 11.17
N LYS A 2 32.38 33.62 11.98
CA LYS A 2 32.46 32.14 12.13
C LYS A 2 31.24 31.48 12.83
N LEU A 3 30.49 32.21 13.66
CA LEU A 3 29.32 31.67 14.37
C LEU A 3 28.07 31.48 13.48
N LYS A 4 27.94 32.24 12.39
CA LYS A 4 26.80 32.13 11.45
C LYS A 4 26.93 30.92 10.51
N LEU A 5 28.15 30.45 10.26
CA LEU A 5 28.43 29.30 9.39
C LEU A 5 28.13 27.97 10.10
N ALA A 6 28.42 27.87 11.42
CA ALA A 6 28.14 26.67 12.20
C ALA A 6 26.64 26.39 12.37
N ALA A 7 25.81 27.44 12.49
CA ALA A 7 24.36 27.31 12.59
C ALA A 7 23.71 26.85 11.27
N LEU A 8 24.24 27.28 10.11
CA LEU A 8 23.76 26.81 8.81
C LEU A 8 24.12 25.34 8.53
N LEU A 9 25.30 24.89 8.96
CA LEU A 9 25.75 23.50 8.83
C LEU A 9 24.95 22.53 9.70
N LEU A 10 24.51 22.95 10.89
CA LEU A 10 23.64 22.15 11.76
C LEU A 10 22.19 22.07 11.26
N LEU A 11 21.69 23.11 10.58
CA LEU A 11 20.35 23.10 9.98
C LEU A 11 20.28 22.21 8.73
N GLY A 12 21.38 22.09 7.97
CA GLY A 12 21.47 21.22 6.81
C GLY A 12 21.52 19.72 7.13
N PHE A 13 22.04 19.33 8.29
CA PHE A 13 22.19 17.91 8.68
C PHE A 13 20.91 17.26 9.22
N VAL A 14 19.94 18.06 9.69
CA VAL A 14 18.66 17.55 10.24
C VAL A 14 17.63 17.26 9.14
N LEU A 15 17.74 17.91 7.97
CA LEU A 15 16.87 17.66 6.80
C LEU A 15 17.26 16.43 5.97
N SER A 16 18.38 15.77 6.29
CA SER A 16 18.85 14.55 5.64
C SER A 16 18.62 13.28 6.46
N ALA A 17 17.74 13.31 7.47
CA ALA A 17 17.30 12.08 8.11
C ALA A 17 16.50 11.26 7.09
N PRO A 18 16.96 10.05 6.70
CA PRO A 18 16.15 9.17 5.89
C PRO A 18 14.87 8.90 6.68
N HIS A 19 13.72 9.25 6.10
CA HIS A 19 12.45 8.77 6.60
C HIS A 19 12.43 7.27 6.30
N SER A 20 12.84 6.46 7.27
CA SER A 20 12.58 5.03 7.22
C SER A 20 11.07 4.85 7.34
N MET A 21 10.36 4.83 6.21
CA MET A 21 9.04 4.22 6.15
C MET A 21 9.27 2.76 6.53
N PHE A 22 8.83 2.37 7.72
CA PHE A 22 8.81 0.94 8.06
C PHE A 22 7.83 0.28 7.09
N ALA A 23 8.30 -0.75 6.39
CA ALA A 23 7.42 -1.62 5.63
C ALA A 23 6.50 -2.36 6.60
N ASP A 24 5.24 -2.58 6.20
CA ASP A 24 4.31 -3.38 6.97
C ASP A 24 4.56 -4.86 6.68
N GLN A 25 4.39 -5.73 7.67
CA GLN A 25 4.45 -7.17 7.47
C GLN A 25 3.04 -7.72 7.15
N LEU A 26 2.91 -8.42 6.03
CA LEU A 26 1.75 -9.27 5.76
C LEU A 26 2.06 -10.71 6.14
N THR A 27 1.10 -11.36 6.81
CA THR A 27 1.11 -12.81 7.07
C THR A 27 -0.17 -13.43 6.52
N LEU A 28 -0.05 -14.37 5.58
CA LEU A 28 -1.22 -15.10 5.07
C LEU A 28 -1.72 -16.08 6.13
N VAL A 29 -2.96 -15.91 6.61
CA VAL A 29 -3.55 -16.76 7.66
C VAL A 29 -4.42 -17.86 7.05
N SER A 30 -5.16 -17.54 5.99
CA SER A 30 -5.99 -18.52 5.26
C SER A 30 -6.39 -17.97 3.90
N ALA A 31 -6.70 -18.87 2.97
CA ALA A 31 -7.42 -18.54 1.74
C ALA A 31 -8.73 -19.34 1.75
N THR A 32 -9.86 -18.65 1.79
CA THR A 32 -11.18 -19.26 2.01
C THR A 32 -12.14 -19.05 0.84
N GLY A 33 -11.64 -18.51 -0.28
CA GLY A 33 -12.42 -18.39 -1.50
C GLY A 33 -12.73 -19.73 -2.15
N SER A 34 -13.56 -19.67 -3.20
CA SER A 34 -13.91 -20.86 -3.97
C SER A 34 -12.69 -21.38 -4.74
N ASN A 35 -12.61 -22.69 -4.94
CA ASN A 35 -11.67 -23.27 -5.90
C ASN A 35 -12.34 -23.30 -7.28
N VAL A 36 -11.85 -22.47 -8.20
CA VAL A 36 -12.36 -22.38 -9.58
C VAL A 36 -11.19 -22.54 -10.52
N GLY A 37 -11.31 -23.48 -11.47
CA GLY A 37 -10.23 -23.76 -12.42
C GLY A 37 -8.91 -24.19 -11.77
N GLY A 38 -8.99 -24.87 -10.62
CA GLY A 38 -7.84 -25.42 -9.90
C GLY A 38 -7.15 -24.44 -8.95
N VAL A 39 -7.55 -23.18 -8.91
CA VAL A 39 -6.96 -22.15 -8.05
C VAL A 39 -7.97 -21.64 -7.03
N ILE A 40 -7.49 -21.29 -5.83
CA ILE A 40 -8.31 -20.66 -4.79
C ILE A 40 -8.45 -19.17 -5.12
N THR A 41 -9.66 -18.63 -5.06
CA THR A 41 -9.91 -17.21 -5.37
C THR A 41 -10.04 -16.35 -4.10
N TYR A 42 -10.34 -15.05 -4.26
CA TYR A 42 -10.68 -14.16 -3.14
C TYR A 42 -11.77 -14.77 -2.23
N PRO A 43 -11.67 -14.62 -0.89
CA PRO A 43 -10.68 -13.82 -0.17
C PRO A 43 -9.41 -14.55 0.27
N TYR A 44 -8.29 -13.80 0.24
CA TYR A 44 -7.06 -14.12 0.96
C TYR A 44 -7.03 -13.33 2.27
N ASN A 45 -7.00 -14.03 3.40
CA ASN A 45 -7.11 -13.44 4.73
C ASN A 45 -5.73 -13.27 5.35
N PHE A 46 -5.36 -12.04 5.64
CA PHE A 46 -4.07 -11.62 6.16
C PHE A 46 -4.15 -11.09 7.58
N LYS A 47 -3.03 -11.19 8.29
CA LYS A 47 -2.69 -10.32 9.40
C LYS A 47 -1.65 -9.29 8.96
N ILE A 48 -1.96 -8.02 9.14
CA ILE A 48 -1.03 -6.89 8.96
C ILE A 48 -0.37 -6.62 10.30
N ASN A 49 0.97 -6.64 10.35
CA ASN A 49 1.77 -6.44 11.56
C ASN A 49 1.30 -7.33 12.74
N GLY A 50 0.87 -8.56 12.43
CA GLY A 50 0.38 -9.55 13.39
C GLY A 50 -0.95 -9.24 14.09
N THR A 51 -1.56 -8.07 13.84
CA THR A 51 -2.66 -7.52 14.65
C THR A 51 -3.92 -7.24 13.86
N THR A 52 -3.81 -6.59 12.70
CA THR A 52 -4.97 -6.18 11.90
C THR A 52 -5.35 -7.27 10.91
N ASN A 53 -6.58 -7.75 10.97
CA ASN A 53 -7.08 -8.70 9.96
C ASN A 53 -7.52 -7.95 8.70
N ALA A 54 -7.13 -8.45 7.53
CA ALA A 54 -7.54 -7.88 6.24
C ALA A 54 -7.86 -8.98 5.23
N SER A 55 -8.97 -8.84 4.51
CA SER A 55 -9.31 -9.72 3.38
C SER A 55 -8.95 -9.02 2.07
N LEU A 56 -7.87 -9.47 1.46
CA LEU A 56 -7.26 -8.84 0.30
C LEU A 56 -7.49 -9.67 -0.97
N MET A 57 -7.56 -8.98 -2.11
CA MET A 57 -7.64 -9.57 -3.45
C MET A 57 -6.25 -9.64 -4.05
N CYS A 58 -5.92 -10.80 -4.60
CA CYS A 58 -4.63 -11.04 -5.23
C CYS A 58 -4.59 -10.35 -6.61
N LEU A 59 -3.44 -9.77 -6.97
CA LEU A 59 -3.23 -9.14 -8.27
C LEU A 59 -2.35 -9.95 -9.21
N ASP A 60 -1.69 -11.00 -8.72
CA ASP A 60 -0.78 -11.84 -9.50
C ASP A 60 -1.29 -13.29 -9.54
N TYR A 61 -1.43 -13.84 -10.73
CA TYR A 61 -1.74 -15.26 -10.95
C TYR A 61 -0.48 -16.11 -11.02
N THR A 62 0.62 -15.54 -11.52
CA THR A 62 1.87 -16.28 -11.76
C THR A 62 2.80 -16.37 -10.54
N ARG A 63 2.52 -15.57 -9.52
CA ARG A 63 3.20 -15.60 -8.23
C ARG A 63 2.33 -16.37 -7.25
N GLU A 64 2.94 -17.05 -6.31
CA GLU A 64 2.22 -17.89 -5.33
C GLU A 64 2.62 -17.47 -3.92
N VAL A 65 1.71 -17.67 -2.97
CA VAL A 65 2.02 -17.57 -1.54
C VAL A 65 1.41 -18.75 -0.79
N THR A 66 2.07 -19.17 0.29
CA THR A 66 1.61 -20.30 1.10
C THR A 66 1.04 -19.81 2.44
N VAL A 67 -0.01 -20.47 2.92
CA VAL A 67 -0.57 -20.16 4.24
C VAL A 67 0.51 -20.28 5.33
N GLY A 68 0.62 -19.26 6.19
CA GLY A 68 1.65 -19.12 7.21
C GLY A 68 2.87 -18.29 6.79
N GLU A 69 3.03 -18.04 5.49
CA GLU A 69 4.11 -17.20 4.97
C GLU A 69 3.95 -15.74 5.37
N SER A 70 5.07 -15.05 5.60
CA SER A 70 5.10 -13.64 5.98
C SER A 70 6.17 -12.86 5.23
N TRP A 71 5.84 -11.65 4.77
CA TRP A 71 6.77 -10.79 4.05
C TRP A 71 6.49 -9.30 4.28
N GLN A 72 7.49 -8.48 3.97
CA GLN A 72 7.39 -7.03 4.04
C GLN A 72 6.72 -6.45 2.80
N VAL A 73 5.80 -5.52 2.98
CA VAL A 73 5.11 -4.77 1.93
C VAL A 73 5.19 -3.27 2.13
N SER A 74 5.23 -2.55 1.03
CA SER A 74 4.91 -1.13 0.98
C SER A 74 3.40 -0.99 0.78
N VAL A 75 2.74 -0.27 1.69
CA VAL A 75 1.32 0.08 1.57
C VAL A 75 1.21 1.45 0.94
N SER A 76 0.50 1.55 -0.18
CA SER A 76 0.36 2.80 -0.92
C SER A 76 -1.05 3.03 -1.45
N ALA A 77 -1.39 4.30 -1.69
CA ALA A 77 -2.62 4.67 -2.38
C ALA A 77 -2.58 4.20 -3.84
N ILE A 78 -3.76 4.08 -4.46
CA ILE A 78 -3.84 3.77 -5.89
C ILE A 78 -3.22 4.94 -6.69
N PRO A 79 -2.23 4.67 -7.56
CA PRO A 79 -1.59 5.72 -8.34
C PRO A 79 -2.54 6.30 -9.40
N LEU A 80 -2.45 7.61 -9.61
CA LEU A 80 -3.37 8.38 -10.47
C LEU A 80 -2.73 8.85 -11.79
N ASP A 81 -1.47 8.51 -12.04
CA ASP A 81 -0.81 8.79 -13.32
C ASP A 81 -1.30 7.87 -14.45
N PHE A 82 -0.99 8.21 -15.70
CA PHE A 82 -1.48 7.49 -16.88
C PHE A 82 -0.54 6.40 -17.41
N SER A 83 0.41 5.92 -16.59
CA SER A 83 1.16 4.72 -16.96
C SER A 83 0.23 3.50 -17.04
N SER A 84 0.58 2.54 -17.90
CA SER A 84 -0.19 1.29 -18.06
C SER A 84 -0.35 0.55 -16.72
N THR A 85 0.71 0.50 -15.92
CA THR A 85 0.68 -0.12 -14.59
C THR A 85 -0.32 0.58 -13.66
N SER A 86 -0.34 1.91 -13.64
CA SER A 86 -1.28 2.68 -12.81
C SER A 86 -2.72 2.54 -13.29
N ILE A 87 -2.94 2.45 -14.61
CA ILE A 87 -4.24 2.12 -15.19
C ILE A 87 -4.70 0.73 -14.70
N ASN A 88 -3.83 -0.27 -14.72
CA ASN A 88 -4.18 -1.62 -14.24
C ASN A 88 -4.50 -1.63 -12.75
N TYR A 89 -3.77 -0.87 -11.92
CA TYR A 89 -4.11 -0.76 -10.49
C TYR A 89 -5.46 -0.07 -10.26
N ARG A 90 -5.79 0.96 -11.04
CA ARG A 90 -7.12 1.59 -10.99
C ARG A 90 -8.23 0.66 -11.47
N ALA A 91 -7.99 -0.10 -12.53
CA ALA A 91 -8.92 -1.13 -13.00
C ALA A 91 -9.14 -2.21 -11.93
N ALA A 92 -8.08 -2.66 -11.26
CA ALA A 92 -8.20 -3.61 -10.15
C ALA A 92 -9.02 -3.04 -8.98
N ALA A 93 -8.87 -1.75 -8.66
CA ALA A 93 -9.68 -1.08 -7.64
C ALA A 93 -11.17 -1.00 -8.04
N LEU A 94 -11.45 -0.73 -9.33
CA LEU A 94 -12.81 -0.76 -9.86
C LEU A 94 -13.41 -2.17 -9.79
N ILE A 95 -12.64 -3.22 -10.13
CA ILE A 95 -13.07 -4.61 -9.97
C ILE A 95 -13.33 -4.92 -8.49
N TYR A 96 -12.41 -4.58 -7.58
CA TYR A 96 -12.58 -4.79 -6.15
C TYR A 96 -13.83 -4.08 -5.60
N SER A 97 -14.17 -2.90 -6.11
CA SER A 97 -15.38 -2.17 -5.71
C SER A 97 -16.70 -2.90 -6.03
N GLN A 98 -16.65 -3.92 -6.89
CA GLN A 98 -17.80 -4.72 -7.29
C GLN A 98 -18.07 -5.93 -6.38
N LEU A 99 -17.33 -6.06 -5.28
CA LEU A 99 -17.65 -7.04 -4.23
C LEU A 99 -19.11 -6.89 -3.78
N GLY A 100 -19.85 -8.00 -3.82
CA GLY A 100 -21.29 -8.04 -3.54
C GLY A 100 -22.20 -7.91 -4.77
N ASN A 101 -21.68 -7.43 -5.92
CA ASN A 101 -22.42 -7.36 -7.18
C ASN A 101 -22.12 -8.55 -8.10
N TYR A 102 -20.89 -9.08 -8.04
CA TYR A 102 -20.43 -10.22 -8.84
C TYR A 102 -19.86 -11.33 -7.96
N SER A 103 -19.68 -12.53 -8.53
CA SER A 103 -19.04 -13.63 -7.83
C SER A 103 -17.59 -13.29 -7.48
N THR A 104 -17.12 -13.67 -6.30
CA THR A 104 -15.74 -13.37 -5.88
C THR A 104 -14.70 -14.06 -6.75
N SER A 105 -15.06 -15.19 -7.38
CA SER A 105 -14.21 -15.87 -8.34
C SER A 105 -14.07 -15.08 -9.64
N ASP A 106 -15.17 -14.55 -10.20
CA ASP A 106 -15.09 -13.74 -11.43
C ASP A 106 -14.26 -12.48 -11.17
N LEU A 107 -14.47 -11.82 -10.03
CA LEU A 107 -13.68 -10.66 -9.63
C LEU A 107 -12.19 -10.96 -9.50
N GLN A 108 -11.84 -12.11 -8.90
CA GLN A 108 -10.46 -12.52 -8.75
C GLN A 108 -9.81 -12.84 -10.10
N PHE A 109 -10.50 -13.55 -10.99
CA PHE A 109 -10.01 -13.84 -12.35
C PHE A 109 -9.87 -12.57 -13.19
N ALA A 110 -10.75 -11.60 -13.02
CA ALA A 110 -10.65 -10.29 -13.67
C ALA A 110 -9.40 -9.54 -13.17
N ALA A 111 -9.20 -9.45 -11.85
CA ALA A 111 -8.01 -8.82 -11.28
C ALA A 111 -6.71 -9.47 -11.79
N TRP A 112 -6.66 -10.80 -11.89
CA TRP A 112 -5.53 -11.51 -12.49
C TRP A 112 -5.37 -11.26 -13.99
N GLY A 113 -6.47 -11.15 -14.73
CA GLY A 113 -6.49 -10.81 -16.16
C GLY A 113 -5.80 -9.48 -16.48
N LEU A 114 -5.84 -8.52 -15.57
CA LEU A 114 -5.18 -7.22 -15.75
C LEU A 114 -3.64 -7.29 -15.73
N PHE A 115 -3.05 -8.26 -15.03
CA PHE A 115 -1.60 -8.32 -14.83
C PHE A 115 -0.94 -9.55 -15.48
N ASP A 116 -1.67 -10.67 -15.53
CA ASP A 116 -1.18 -11.98 -15.97
C ASP A 116 -2.10 -12.59 -17.05
N HIS A 117 -2.66 -11.76 -17.94
CA HIS A 117 -3.63 -12.15 -18.97
C HIS A 117 -3.27 -13.46 -19.69
N THR A 118 -2.03 -13.60 -20.16
CA THR A 118 -1.57 -14.78 -20.91
C THR A 118 -1.60 -16.07 -20.11
N SER A 119 -1.50 -15.96 -18.78
CA SER A 119 -1.47 -17.08 -17.86
C SER A 119 -2.88 -17.50 -17.43
N VAL A 120 -3.85 -16.59 -17.47
CA VAL A 120 -5.24 -16.87 -17.07
C VAL A 120 -6.19 -17.17 -18.23
N VAL A 121 -5.89 -16.74 -19.46
CA VAL A 121 -6.84 -16.79 -20.58
C VAL A 121 -7.37 -18.19 -20.92
N ASN A 122 -6.58 -19.24 -20.66
CA ASN A 122 -6.97 -20.63 -20.89
C ASN A 122 -7.59 -21.30 -19.66
N ASN A 123 -7.64 -20.62 -18.51
CA ASN A 123 -8.28 -21.14 -17.32
C ASN A 123 -9.80 -21.05 -17.47
N PRO A 124 -10.58 -22.09 -17.15
CA PRO A 124 -12.05 -22.05 -17.24
C PRO A 124 -12.71 -20.98 -16.37
N GLY A 125 -12.02 -20.47 -15.34
CA GLY A 125 -12.47 -19.32 -14.55
C GLY A 125 -12.42 -18.00 -15.32
N TYR A 126 -11.61 -17.87 -16.37
CA TYR A 126 -11.52 -16.67 -17.22
C TYR A 126 -12.61 -16.67 -18.31
N ASN A 127 -13.87 -16.65 -17.85
CA ASN A 127 -15.05 -16.74 -18.69
C ASN A 127 -15.43 -15.40 -19.37
N SER A 128 -16.54 -15.38 -20.13
CA SER A 128 -17.00 -14.18 -20.83
C SER A 128 -17.37 -13.01 -19.90
N THR A 129 -17.87 -13.31 -18.70
CA THR A 129 -18.16 -12.29 -17.68
C THR A 129 -16.87 -11.61 -17.25
N VAL A 130 -15.84 -12.39 -16.93
CA VAL A 130 -14.51 -11.88 -16.56
C VAL A 130 -13.93 -10.98 -17.65
N GLN A 131 -13.97 -11.43 -18.91
CA GLN A 131 -13.49 -10.64 -20.05
C GLN A 131 -14.22 -9.30 -20.20
N TYR A 132 -15.55 -9.31 -20.00
CA TYR A 132 -16.34 -8.08 -19.98
C TYR A 132 -15.90 -7.14 -18.85
N MET A 133 -15.73 -7.67 -17.63
CA MET A 133 -15.30 -6.89 -16.46
C MET A 133 -13.94 -6.23 -16.66
N ASP A 134 -12.97 -6.96 -17.21
CA ASP A 134 -11.64 -6.40 -17.50
C ASP A 134 -11.73 -5.24 -18.49
N SER A 135 -12.49 -5.43 -19.58
CA SER A 135 -12.64 -4.39 -20.61
C SER A 135 -13.28 -3.12 -20.05
N VAL A 136 -14.33 -3.27 -19.23
CA VAL A 136 -15.06 -2.17 -18.61
C VAL A 136 -14.20 -1.49 -17.55
N ALA A 137 -13.51 -2.24 -16.70
CA ALA A 137 -12.64 -1.70 -15.67
C ALA A 137 -11.48 -0.90 -16.27
N LEU A 138 -10.84 -1.39 -17.34
CA LEU A 138 -9.77 -0.67 -18.05
C LEU A 138 -10.27 0.62 -18.70
N GLN A 139 -11.52 0.65 -19.19
CA GLN A 139 -12.12 1.85 -19.73
C GLN A 139 -12.37 2.89 -18.62
N TYR A 140 -13.03 2.52 -17.52
CA TYR A 140 -13.32 3.42 -16.42
C TYR A 140 -12.07 3.84 -15.63
N ALA A 141 -11.02 3.02 -15.62
CA ALA A 141 -9.74 3.37 -14.99
C ALA A 141 -9.07 4.61 -15.61
N GLN A 142 -9.49 5.01 -16.81
CA GLN A 142 -8.98 6.18 -17.51
C GLN A 142 -9.92 7.38 -17.40
N ASP A 143 -11.09 7.23 -16.78
CA ASP A 143 -12.07 8.30 -16.63
C ASP A 143 -11.62 9.33 -15.58
N GLN A 144 -11.36 10.55 -16.05
CA GLN A 144 -10.94 11.69 -15.23
C GLN A 144 -11.95 12.06 -14.15
N SER A 145 -13.25 11.86 -14.40
CA SER A 145 -14.28 12.18 -13.42
C SER A 145 -14.20 11.27 -12.19
N ILE A 146 -13.92 9.98 -12.41
CA ILE A 146 -13.71 9.00 -11.34
C ILE A 146 -12.41 9.31 -10.61
N ILE A 147 -11.32 9.58 -11.35
CA ILE A 147 -10.01 9.93 -10.76
C ILE A 147 -10.14 11.14 -9.82
N ASN A 148 -10.84 12.19 -10.27
CA ASN A 148 -11.00 13.42 -9.50
C ASN A 148 -12.08 13.35 -8.40
N SER A 149 -12.92 12.31 -8.40
CA SER A 149 -13.98 12.13 -7.38
C SER A 149 -13.44 11.72 -6.00
N GLY A 150 -12.18 11.30 -5.91
CA GLY A 150 -11.61 10.69 -4.70
C GLY A 150 -12.00 9.22 -4.51
N PHE A 151 -12.70 8.61 -5.47
CA PHE A 151 -13.12 7.19 -5.44
C PHE A 151 -11.97 6.25 -5.05
N TYR A 152 -10.77 6.45 -5.56
CA TYR A 152 -9.64 5.55 -5.31
C TYR A 152 -9.04 5.65 -3.90
N SER A 153 -9.39 6.67 -3.11
CA SER A 153 -8.88 6.85 -1.75
C SER A 153 -9.36 5.79 -0.75
N GLN A 154 -10.43 5.06 -1.09
CA GLN A 154 -10.98 3.99 -0.27
C GLN A 154 -10.23 2.65 -0.42
N PHE A 155 -9.17 2.59 -1.24
CA PHE A 155 -8.41 1.37 -1.50
C PHE A 155 -6.92 1.56 -1.21
N SER A 156 -6.22 0.46 -0.95
CA SER A 156 -4.77 0.44 -0.77
C SER A 156 -4.13 -0.74 -1.47
N LEU A 157 -2.95 -0.50 -2.05
CA LEU A 157 -2.09 -1.51 -2.63
C LEU A 157 -1.10 -1.99 -1.59
N TYR A 158 -0.85 -3.29 -1.60
CA TYR A 158 0.15 -3.95 -0.78
C TYR A 158 1.16 -4.60 -1.72
N ILE A 159 2.30 -3.93 -1.89
CA ILE A 159 3.34 -4.34 -2.85
C ILE A 159 4.54 -4.87 -2.08
N PRO A 160 5.00 -6.11 -2.32
CA PRO A 160 6.20 -6.64 -1.68
C PRO A 160 7.39 -5.70 -1.85
N THR A 161 8.13 -5.48 -0.77
CA THR A 161 9.39 -4.71 -0.85
C THR A 161 10.49 -5.56 -1.48
N SER A 162 11.68 -4.99 -1.65
CA SER A 162 12.86 -5.76 -2.06
C SER A 162 13.42 -6.67 -0.95
N ASP A 163 12.91 -6.56 0.28
CA ASP A 163 13.35 -7.40 1.40
C ASP A 163 12.71 -8.79 1.27
N THR A 164 13.57 -9.78 1.05
CA THR A 164 13.17 -11.17 0.83
C THR A 164 13.02 -11.99 2.11
N THR A 165 13.17 -11.35 3.28
CA THR A 165 13.07 -12.02 4.58
C THR A 165 11.67 -12.60 4.78
N GLY A 166 11.61 -13.90 5.06
CA GLY A 166 10.36 -14.64 5.27
C GLY A 166 9.70 -15.19 4.00
N TRP A 167 10.28 -14.92 2.82
CA TRP A 167 9.82 -15.49 1.55
C TRP A 167 10.28 -16.94 1.46
N THR A 168 9.37 -17.82 1.07
CA THR A 168 9.62 -19.25 0.94
C THR A 168 9.55 -19.73 -0.51
N SER A 169 8.80 -19.03 -1.37
CA SER A 169 8.54 -19.45 -2.75
C SER A 169 8.54 -18.29 -3.76
N GLY A 170 9.73 -17.84 -4.16
CA GLY A 170 9.87 -16.82 -5.21
C GLY A 170 9.46 -15.41 -4.76
N THR A 171 9.05 -14.56 -5.72
CA THR A 171 8.57 -13.19 -5.43
C THR A 171 7.12 -13.26 -4.93
N PRO A 172 6.80 -12.69 -3.75
CA PRO A 172 5.45 -12.72 -3.23
C PRO A 172 4.43 -12.03 -4.14
N GLN A 173 3.17 -12.41 -3.95
CA GLN A 173 2.02 -11.81 -4.62
C GLN A 173 1.79 -10.36 -4.14
N ARG A 174 1.27 -9.53 -5.05
CA ARG A 174 0.74 -8.19 -4.78
C ARG A 174 -0.74 -8.28 -4.48
N PHE A 175 -1.22 -7.39 -3.61
CA PHE A 175 -2.60 -7.41 -3.17
C PHE A 175 -3.24 -6.01 -3.19
N ILE A 176 -4.57 -5.99 -3.30
CA ILE A 176 -5.40 -4.80 -3.12
C ILE A 176 -6.47 -5.09 -2.05
N GLY A 177 -6.82 -4.07 -1.28
CA GLY A 177 -7.94 -4.15 -0.36
C GLY A 177 -8.54 -2.79 -0.06
N ALA A 178 -9.59 -2.79 0.77
CA ALA A 178 -10.05 -1.56 1.39
C ALA A 178 -8.90 -0.86 2.12
N ALA A 179 -8.81 0.46 1.98
CA ALA A 179 -7.86 1.24 2.73
C ALA A 179 -8.11 1.00 4.23
N PRO A 180 -7.06 0.71 5.02
CA PRO A 180 -7.23 0.60 6.47
C PRO A 180 -7.85 1.90 6.96
N ALA A 181 -8.87 1.80 7.83
CA ALA A 181 -9.44 2.98 8.46
C ALA A 181 -8.29 3.76 9.07
N VAL A 182 -8.07 4.99 8.60
CA VAL A 182 -6.95 5.82 9.03
C VAL A 182 -7.19 6.11 10.51
N ALA A 183 -6.64 5.29 11.40
CA ALA A 183 -6.34 5.77 12.73
C ALA A 183 -5.41 6.96 12.50
N PRO A 184 -5.66 8.13 13.12
CA PRO A 184 -4.85 9.32 12.89
C PRO A 184 -3.40 8.90 13.06
N THR A 185 -2.64 8.96 11.97
CA THR A 185 -1.21 8.69 11.98
C THR A 185 -0.68 9.53 13.12
N PRO A 186 -0.09 8.94 14.18
CA PRO A 186 0.54 9.74 15.20
C PRO A 186 1.62 10.53 14.46
N GLU A 187 1.37 11.82 14.24
CA GLU A 187 2.45 12.71 13.90
C GLU A 187 3.53 12.41 14.94
N PRO A 188 4.74 12.02 14.52
CA PRO A 188 5.72 11.46 15.42
C PRO A 188 5.82 12.42 16.60
N SER A 189 5.64 11.94 17.83
CA SER A 189 5.79 12.77 19.02
C SER A 189 7.17 13.46 19.03
N SER A 190 8.11 13.00 18.19
CA SER A 190 9.34 13.65 17.77
C SER A 190 9.18 15.08 17.23
N LEU A 191 8.15 15.46 16.46
CA LEU A 191 7.95 16.85 16.03
C LEU A 191 7.56 17.75 17.20
N MET A 192 6.69 17.24 18.08
CA MET A 192 6.27 17.94 19.29
C MET A 192 7.43 18.01 20.31
N LEU A 193 8.20 16.94 20.47
CA LEU A 193 9.36 16.84 21.35
C LEU A 193 10.54 17.69 20.82
N LEU A 194 10.75 17.73 19.51
CA LEU A 194 11.73 18.61 18.88
C LEU A 194 11.31 20.07 19.02
N GLY A 195 10.02 20.38 18.83
CA GLY A 195 9.46 21.71 19.02
C GLY A 195 9.60 22.21 20.46
N THR A 196 9.23 21.39 21.44
CA THR A 196 9.37 21.71 22.87
C THR A 196 10.83 21.76 23.32
N GLY A 197 11.70 20.87 22.82
CA GLY A 197 13.15 20.89 23.08
C GLY A 197 13.83 22.17 22.57
N LEU A 198 13.44 22.66 21.39
CA LEU A 198 13.97 23.91 20.83
C LEU A 198 13.51 25.14 21.63
N LEU A 199 12.26 25.15 22.10
CA LEU A 199 11.75 26.21 22.97
C LEU A 199 12.40 26.18 24.37
N GLY A 200 12.61 25.00 24.93
CA GLY A 200 13.30 24.83 26.22
C GLY A 200 14.75 25.31 26.18
N THR A 201 15.50 24.96 25.12
CA THR A 201 16.88 25.42 24.93
C THR A 201 16.97 26.93 24.69
N ALA A 202 16.06 27.51 23.90
CA ALA A 202 15.97 28.96 23.72
C ALA A 202 15.70 29.71 25.04
N GLY A 203 14.83 29.16 25.89
CA GLY A 203 14.55 29.73 27.22
C GLY A 203 15.76 29.74 28.16
N ILE A 204 16.55 28.67 28.18
CA ILE A 204 17.79 28.57 28.98
C ILE A 204 18.84 29.57 28.49
N LEU A 205 19.01 29.69 27.16
CA LEU A 205 19.95 30.66 26.57
C LEU A 205 19.55 32.11 26.92
N ARG A 206 18.26 32.46 26.83
CA ARG A 206 17.76 33.80 27.18
C ARG A 206 18.08 34.17 28.64
N ARG A 207 17.92 33.25 29.59
CA ARG A 207 18.26 33.49 31.01
C ARG A 207 19.75 33.77 31.20
N LYS A 208 20.62 33.02 30.52
CA LYS A 208 22.07 33.19 30.62
C LYS A 208 22.56 34.50 30.01
N TYR A 209 21.97 34.98 28.92
CA TYR A 209 22.32 36.28 28.33
C TYR A 209 21.79 37.47 29.15
N ALA A 210 20.61 37.36 29.74
CA ALA A 210 20.07 38.41 30.63
C ALA A 210 20.90 38.56 31.92
N ALA A 211 21.35 37.45 32.51
CA ALA A 211 22.17 37.46 33.72
C ALA A 211 23.62 37.95 33.52
N LYS A 212 24.08 38.08 32.28
CA LYS A 212 25.44 38.55 31.96
C LYS A 212 25.50 40.06 31.65
N ASN A 213 24.34 40.69 31.49
CA ASN A 213 24.17 42.11 31.16
C ASN A 213 23.52 42.90 32.33
N ALA A 214 23.44 42.30 33.52
CA ALA A 214 23.11 42.92 34.79
C ALA A 214 24.34 42.85 35.69
#